data_AF-A0A411NN51-F1
#
_entry.id   AF-A0A411NN51-F1
#
_cell.length_a   1.000
_cell.length_b   1.000
_cell.length_c   1.000
_cell.angle_alpha   90.00
_cell.angle_beta   90.00
_cell.angle_gamma   90.00
#
_symmetry.space_group_name_H-M   'P 1'
#
loop_
_entity.id
_entity.type
_entity.pdbx_description
1 polymer ?
#
loop_
_entity_poly.entity_id
_entity_poly.type
_entity_poly.pdbx_seq_one_letter_code
_entity_poly.pdbx_strand_id
1 'polypeptide(L)' 'ILLAFATRGWMAFPIMVLLASGGIGMPALQAMLSRQVDEERQGQLQGSLAALTSLTSIVGPLLFTAIY' A
#
# COMPACT_ATOMS: atom_id res chain seq x y z
N ILE A 1 -12.95 0.52 -3.07
CA ILE A 1 -14.31 1.04 -2.78
C ILE A 1 -14.80 2.00 -3.86
N LEU A 2 -14.07 3.07 -4.22
CA LEU A 2 -14.53 4.03 -5.26
C LEU A 2 -14.90 3.35 -6.61
N LEU A 3 -14.09 2.39 -7.05
CA LEU A 3 -14.38 1.57 -8.24
C LEU A 3 -15.71 0.79 -8.15
N ALA A 4 -16.15 0.39 -6.95
CA ALA A 4 -17.40 -0.35 -6.77
C ALA A 4 -18.65 0.51 -7.05
N PHE A 5 -18.51 1.83 -7.04
CA PHE A 5 -19.58 2.77 -7.35
C PHE A 5 -19.48 3.34 -8.79
N ALA A 6 -18.51 2.88 -9.59
CA ALA A 6 -18.35 3.33 -10.96
C ALA A 6 -19.42 2.71 -11.87
N THR A 7 -20.39 3.53 -12.31
CA THR A 7 -21.50 3.09 -13.20
C THR A 7 -21.26 3.39 -14.67
N ARG A 8 -20.27 4.23 -15.00
CA ARG A 8 -19.91 4.62 -16.37
C ARG A 8 -18.40 4.49 -16.56
N GLY A 9 -17.97 4.02 -17.73
CA GLY A 9 -16.55 3.75 -18.02
C GLY A 9 -15.62 4.95 -17.80
N TRP A 10 -16.09 6.18 -18.05
CA TRP A 10 -15.27 7.38 -17.86
C TRP A 10 -14.93 7.66 -16.38
N MET A 11 -15.71 7.12 -15.43
CA MET A 11 -15.47 7.36 -13.99
C MET A 11 -14.16 6.71 -13.51
N ALA A 12 -13.64 5.71 -14.23
CA ALA A 12 -12.37 5.08 -13.90
C ALA A 12 -11.20 6.05 -13.99
N PHE A 13 -11.21 7.00 -14.94
CA PHE A 13 -10.10 7.95 -15.14
C PHE A 13 -9.81 8.82 -13.90
N PRO A 14 -10.78 9.56 -13.32
CA PRO A 14 -10.53 10.33 -12.10
C PRO A 14 -10.27 9.43 -10.88
N ILE A 15 -10.88 8.23 -10.80
CA ILE A 15 -10.61 7.29 -9.71
C ILE A 15 -9.17 6.78 -9.75
N MET A 16 -8.61 6.53 -10.93
CA MET A 16 -7.20 6.14 -11.08
C MET A 16 -6.25 7.24 -10.61
N VAL A 17 -6.55 8.52 -10.85
CA VAL A 17 -5.75 9.65 -10.34
C VAL A 17 -5.75 9.65 -8.80
N LEU A 18 -6.92 9.48 -8.19
CA LEU A 18 -7.03 9.38 -6.73
C LEU A 18 -6.29 8.16 -6.17
N LEU A 19 -6.42 6.99 -6.80
CA LEU A 19 -5.70 5.78 -6.41
C LEU A 19 -4.18 5.95 -6.53
N ALA A 20 -3.70 6.56 -7.61
CA ALA A 20 -2.29 6.84 -7.84
C ALA A 20 -1.73 7.78 -6.76
N SER A 21 -2.51 8.78 -6.32
CA SER A 21 -2.10 9.67 -5.22
C SER A 21 -1.90 8.93 -3.89
N GLY A 22 -2.60 7.80 -3.68
CA GLY A 22 -2.40 6.92 -2.53
C GLY A 22 -1.03 6.23 -2.50
N GLY A 23 -0.31 6.20 -3.62
CA GLY A 23 1.02 5.57 -3.73
C GLY A 23 2.11 6.24 -2.88
N ILE A 24 1.88 7.47 -2.39
CA ILE A 24 2.82 8.22 -1.56
C ILE A 24 2.81 7.73 -0.09
N GLY A 25 1.80 6.96 0.33
CA GLY A 25 1.67 6.50 1.71
C GLY A 25 2.87 5.70 2.21
N MET A 26 3.38 4.76 1.41
CA MET A 26 4.53 3.92 1.78
C MET A 26 5.84 4.72 1.98
N PRO A 27 6.29 5.56 1.03
CA PRO A 27 7.48 6.38 1.25
C PRO A 27 7.30 7.39 2.39
N ALA A 28 6.09 7.92 2.61
CA ALA A 28 5.81 8.79 3.76
C ALA A 28 5.96 8.04 5.10
N LEU A 29 5.41 6.83 5.22
CA LEU A 29 5.57 5.97 6.39
C LEU A 29 7.04 5.60 6.61
N GLN A 30 7.76 5.24 5.54
CA GLN A 30 9.18 4.93 5.61
C GLN A 30 9.99 6.12 6.13
N ALA A 31 9.70 7.34 5.66
CA ALA A 31 10.38 8.55 6.12
C ALA A 31 10.06 8.90 7.59
N MET A 32 8.85 8.63 8.06
CA MET A 32 8.48 8.83 9.46
C MET A 32 9.15 7.81 10.38
N LEU A 33 9.23 6.54 9.96
CA LEU A 33 9.84 5.47 10.73
C LEU A 33 11.36 5.57 10.74
N SER A 34 11.99 5.93 9.61
CA SER A 34 13.45 6.09 9.54
C SER A 34 14.00 7.19 10.45
N ARG A 35 13.17 8.18 10.82
CA ARG A 35 13.53 9.22 11.80
C ARG A 35 13.53 8.72 13.25
N GLN A 36 12.96 7.53 13.51
CA GLN A 36 12.84 6.94 14.84
C GLN A 36 13.85 5.83 15.09
N VAL A 37 14.70 5.51 14.11
CA VAL A 37 15.69 4.44 14.22
C VAL A 37 17.05 4.95 13.79
N ASP A 38 18.09 4.54 14.51
CA ASP A 38 19.48 4.85 14.16
C ASP A 38 19.90 4.17 12.86
N GLU A 39 20.92 4.72 12.19
CA GLU A 39 21.40 4.23 10.89
C GLU A 39 21.78 2.74 10.91
N GLU A 40 22.35 2.25 12.03
CA GLU A 40 22.73 0.85 12.22
C GLU A 40 21.53 -0.12 12.14
N ARG A 41 20.31 0.37 12.41
CA ARG A 41 19.07 -0.43 12.40
C ARG A 41 18.22 -0.20 11.16
N GLN A 42 18.64 0.68 10.25
CA GLN A 42 17.90 1.01 9.04
C GLN A 42 17.69 -0.22 8.13
N GLY A 43 18.67 -1.13 8.09
CA GLY A 43 18.53 -2.41 7.37
C GLY A 43 17.45 -3.31 7.96
N GLN A 44 17.31 -3.34 9.29
CA GLN A 44 16.25 -4.11 9.97
C GLN A 44 14.87 -3.50 9.72
N LEU A 45 14.76 -2.17 9.71
CA LEU A 45 13.53 -1.47 9.36
C LEU A 45 13.10 -1.79 7.92
N GLN A 46 14.01 -1.67 6.95
CA GLN A 46 13.70 -2.00 5.55
C GLN A 46 13.34 -3.47 5.35
N GLY A 47 14.08 -4.38 6.01
CA GLY A 47 13.76 -5.81 6.01
C GLY A 47 12.36 -6.09 6.57
N SER A 48 11.97 -5.40 7.65
CA SER A 48 10.62 -5.52 8.25
C SER A 48 9.53 -4.99 7.32
N LEU A 49 9.74 -3.83 6.69
CA LEU A 49 8.80 -3.28 5.70
C LEU A 49 8.63 -4.19 4.48
N ALA A 50 9.73 -4.79 3.99
CA ALA A 50 9.70 -5.76 2.89
C ALA A 50 8.97 -7.05 3.29
N ALA A 51 9.18 -7.54 4.52
CA ALA A 51 8.47 -8.70 5.05
C ALA A 51 6.97 -8.43 5.17
N LEU A 52 6.57 -7.26 5.68
CA LEU A 52 5.16 -6.83 5.74
C LEU A 52 4.53 -6.73 4.35
N THR A 53 5.26 -6.19 3.37
CA THR A 53 4.81 -6.13 1.98
C THR A 53 4.58 -7.53 1.41
N SER A 54 5.52 -8.46 1.66
CA SER A 54 5.42 -9.87 1.23
C SER A 54 4.26 -10.60 1.91
N LEU A 55 4.03 -10.35 3.20
CA LEU A 55 2.90 -10.93 3.90
C LEU A 55 1.57 -10.41 3.32
N THR A 56 1.49 -9.10 3.08
CA THR A 56 0.30 -8.46 2.51
C THR A 56 0.01 -8.98 1.10
N SER A 57 1.03 -9.28 0.29
CA SER A 57 0.85 -9.82 -1.06
C SER A 57 0.34 -11.27 -1.08
N ILE A 58 0.53 -12.03 0.01
CA ILE A 58 -0.04 -13.37 0.18
C ILE A 58 -1.45 -13.27 0.77
N VAL A 59 -1.59 -12.56 1.89
CA VAL A 59 -2.85 -12.50 2.65
C VAL A 59 -3.93 -11.73 1.88
N GLY A 60 -3.56 -10.67 1.15
CA GLY A 60 -4.50 -9.83 0.40
C GLY A 60 -5.33 -10.64 -0.60
N PRO A 61 -4.72 -11.33 -1.59
CA PRO A 61 -5.44 -12.17 -2.53
C PRO A 61 -6.26 -13.28 -1.86
N LEU A 62 -5.75 -13.90 -0.79
CA LEU A 62 -6.48 -14.95 -0.06
C LEU A 62 -7.76 -14.40 0.60
N LEU A 63 -7.68 -13.25 1.27
CA LEU A 63 -8.84 -12.58 1.87
C LEU A 63 -9.84 -12.15 0.81
N PHE A 64 -9.37 -11.55 -0.29
CA PHE A 64 -10.24 -11.17 -1.40
C PHE A 64 -10.96 -12.39 -1.98
N THR A 65 -10.25 -13.50 -2.17
CA THR A 65 -10.83 -14.74 -2.70
C THR A 65 -11.84 -15.37 -1.72
N ALA A 66 -11.59 -15.26 -0.40
CA ALA A 66 -12.47 -15.84 0.61
C ALA A 66 -13.78 -15.05 0.82
N ILE A 67 -13.76 -13.75 0.52
CA ILE A 67 -14.91 -12.83 0.72
C ILE A 67 -15.70 -12.62 -0.58
N TYR A 68 -15.07 -12.87 -1.74
CA TYR A 68 -15.71 -12.85 -3.06
C TYR A 68 -16.65 -14.03 -3.25
#